data_AF-A0AAN7WKF5-F1
#
_entry.id   AF-A0AAN7WKF5-F1
#
_cell.length_a   1.000
_cell.length_b   1.000
_cell.length_c   1.000
_cell.angle_alpha   90.00
_cell.angle_beta   90.00
_cell.angle_gamma   90.00
#
_symmetry.space_group_name_H-M   'P 1'
#
loop_
_entity.id
_entity.type
_entity.pdbx_description
1 polymer ?
#
loop_
_entity_poly.entity_id
_entity_poly.type
_entity_poly.pdbx_seq_one_letter_code
_entity_poly.pdbx_strand_id
1 'polypeptide(L)'
;MIILNKIRSLDLFRLPTLRRVSSIAINTVKKTSFDKKFDGIVNKKTKPWERDGFPDRETWFKKKYAHIHAKQKKKQAYLEQLAKLHELKKQERISHKQKYINNLSTTKQRNTISKSSLLEYIYGTNCVIAALMNKNRKNFYRLLYSNDSVLKNNPQLSRLIKEKNLKTVLTNKHELTLLTKNSVHNGLVLEVKPLDPLEITHLGPVNMEDATFQINTYQNEFDSLVLASSHKNIVHCKYMLKQNSNKLYPLGVYLDEVTDTHNLGAILRTSFYLGVDFIVISRRNCAQLSPVVNKCSSGAMEYIPIYMVDKPLTFFDKSQKKGQWTFITSCIEQNNKKTQISKLPLTDMHGLLEHGPVMLVVGNEGRGVRTNLQLKSDFAVQIPFGGPVESQSNIDSLNVSVATAILLSNLLPSSES
;
A
#
# COMPACT_ATOMS: atom_id res chain seq x y z
N MET A 1 26.20 14.53 -27.67
CA MET A 1 27.04 14.69 -28.87
C MET A 1 28.48 14.92 -28.42
N ILE A 2 29.26 13.86 -28.20
CA ILE A 2 30.72 13.94 -28.06
C ILE A 2 31.30 12.86 -28.97
N ILE A 3 31.72 13.28 -30.16
CA ILE A 3 32.66 12.56 -31.02
C ILE A 3 34.01 13.21 -30.74
N LEU A 4 35.06 12.42 -30.49
CA LEU A 4 36.41 12.79 -30.87
C LEU A 4 37.25 11.51 -31.07
N ASN A 5 37.21 11.07 -32.32
CA ASN A 5 38.33 10.49 -33.07
C ASN A 5 39.57 11.41 -32.91
N LYS A 6 40.85 11.04 -33.04
CA LYS A 6 41.57 9.87 -33.56
C LYS A 6 43.03 10.36 -33.68
N ILE A 7 43.98 9.54 -33.24
CA ILE A 7 45.31 9.27 -33.81
C ILE A 7 46.20 10.46 -34.26
N ARG A 8 47.44 10.43 -33.78
CA ARG A 8 48.71 10.49 -34.53
C ARG A 8 49.84 10.61 -33.49
N SER A 9 51.05 10.09 -33.63
CA SER A 9 51.76 9.25 -34.60
C SER A 9 53.20 9.21 -34.06
N LEU A 10 53.89 8.08 -34.24
CA LEU A 10 55.33 7.96 -34.59
C LEU A 10 56.33 8.82 -33.76
N ASP A 11 57.41 8.32 -33.16
CA ASP A 11 58.30 7.31 -33.72
C ASP A 11 59.59 7.17 -32.87
N LEU A 12 60.35 6.11 -33.17
CA LEU A 12 61.83 6.04 -33.18
C LEU A 12 62.65 5.66 -31.91
N PHE A 13 63.26 4.46 -32.06
CA PHE A 13 64.58 3.96 -31.63
C PHE A 13 64.82 3.57 -30.15
N ARG A 14 64.78 2.26 -29.84
CA ARG A 14 65.87 1.25 -29.90
C ARG A 14 67.02 1.50 -28.91
N LEU A 15 67.04 0.64 -27.87
CA LEU A 15 68.13 -0.21 -27.30
C LEU A 15 69.59 0.25 -27.56
N PRO A 16 70.61 0.04 -26.67
CA PRO A 16 70.77 -1.21 -25.91
C PRO A 16 71.66 -1.18 -24.61
N THR A 17 71.47 -2.21 -23.77
CA THR A 17 72.44 -3.11 -23.07
C THR A 17 73.86 -2.73 -22.60
N LEU A 18 74.33 -3.57 -21.65
CA LEU A 18 75.71 -4.00 -21.32
C LEU A 18 76.30 -3.33 -20.06
N ARG A 19 77.01 -3.98 -19.14
CA ARG A 19 77.67 -5.31 -18.98
C ARG A 19 78.17 -5.26 -17.50
N ARG A 20 78.63 -6.28 -16.78
CA ARG A 20 79.43 -7.50 -17.04
C ARG A 20 79.62 -8.13 -15.65
N VAL A 21 79.76 -9.45 -15.54
CA VAL A 21 80.95 -10.03 -14.87
C VAL A 21 81.35 -11.28 -15.64
N SER A 22 82.66 -11.43 -15.76
CA SER A 22 83.51 -12.52 -16.25
C SER A 22 83.05 -13.93 -15.82
N SER A 23 83.37 -14.99 -16.57
CA SER A 23 84.74 -15.48 -16.76
C SER A 23 84.77 -16.73 -17.66
N ILE A 24 85.99 -17.10 -18.05
CA ILE A 24 86.46 -18.38 -18.63
C ILE A 24 86.87 -18.30 -20.11
N ALA A 25 88.16 -17.98 -20.26
CA ALA A 25 89.22 -18.65 -21.03
C ALA A 25 88.92 -19.26 -22.42
N ILE A 26 89.78 -18.92 -23.41
CA ILE A 26 90.83 -19.81 -23.98
C ILE A 26 91.40 -19.16 -25.29
N ASN A 27 92.72 -19.27 -25.45
CA ASN A 27 93.57 -19.17 -26.67
C ASN A 27 93.89 -17.82 -27.36
N THR A 28 95.14 -17.39 -27.09
CA THR A 28 96.24 -17.04 -28.03
C THR A 28 95.92 -16.54 -29.45
N VAL A 29 96.53 -15.41 -29.85
CA VAL A 29 97.50 -15.23 -30.97
C VAL A 29 97.69 -13.74 -31.34
N LYS A 30 98.98 -13.35 -31.39
CA LYS A 30 99.71 -12.24 -32.08
C LYS A 30 99.03 -10.87 -32.36
N LYS A 31 99.71 -9.80 -31.91
CA LYS A 31 99.45 -8.39 -32.27
C LYS A 31 99.78 -8.11 -33.75
N THR A 32 98.90 -7.39 -34.44
CA THR A 32 99.08 -6.90 -35.81
C THR A 32 98.84 -5.40 -35.92
N SER A 33 99.79 -4.70 -36.57
CA SER A 33 99.77 -3.44 -37.37
C SER A 33 98.81 -2.26 -37.10
N PHE A 34 97.88 -2.29 -36.15
CA PHE A 34 96.91 -1.22 -35.90
C PHE A 34 97.22 -0.41 -34.62
N ASP A 35 97.98 -1.00 -33.69
CA ASP A 35 98.34 -0.41 -32.39
C ASP A 35 99.39 0.72 -32.46
N LYS A 36 99.82 1.13 -33.66
CA LYS A 36 100.84 2.19 -33.86
C LYS A 36 100.26 3.59 -34.19
N LYS A 37 98.94 3.78 -34.15
CA LYS A 37 98.27 5.00 -34.66
C LYS A 37 97.46 5.82 -33.63
N PHE A 38 97.71 5.65 -32.33
CA PHE A 38 96.97 6.37 -31.27
C PHE A 38 97.85 7.06 -30.22
N ASP A 39 99.04 7.51 -30.59
CA ASP A 39 99.77 8.49 -29.79
C ASP A 39 99.31 9.91 -30.18
N GLY A 40 98.43 10.46 -29.36
CA GLY A 40 98.05 11.88 -29.40
C GLY A 40 96.57 12.13 -29.69
N ILE A 41 95.75 12.23 -28.63
CA ILE A 41 94.66 13.20 -28.44
C ILE A 41 94.30 13.14 -26.94
N VAL A 42 94.77 14.11 -26.15
CA VAL A 42 94.34 14.32 -24.76
C VAL A 42 93.36 15.48 -24.74
N ASN A 43 92.06 15.15 -24.63
CA ASN A 43 91.03 16.04 -24.08
C ASN A 43 89.89 15.16 -23.56
N LYS A 44 90.02 14.65 -22.33
CA LYS A 44 88.98 13.86 -21.67
C LYS A 44 87.86 14.80 -21.21
N LYS A 45 86.69 14.75 -21.87
CA LYS A 45 85.44 15.28 -21.31
C LYS A 45 85.17 14.58 -19.97
N THR A 46 84.99 15.34 -18.90
CA THR A 46 84.68 14.81 -17.56
C THR A 46 83.35 14.06 -17.59
N LYS A 47 83.30 12.88 -16.97
CA LYS A 47 82.09 12.06 -16.98
C LYS A 47 81.05 12.62 -16.01
N PRO A 48 79.74 12.50 -16.29
CA PRO A 48 78.69 13.09 -15.45
C PRO A 48 78.72 12.68 -13.97
N TRP A 49 79.14 11.45 -13.67
CA TRP A 49 79.26 10.96 -12.29
C TRP A 49 80.51 11.49 -11.57
N GLU A 50 81.60 11.76 -12.30
CA GLU A 50 82.79 12.43 -11.76
C GLU A 50 82.49 13.90 -11.45
N ARG A 51 81.70 14.57 -12.30
CA ARG A 51 81.23 15.95 -12.08
C ARG A 51 80.33 16.07 -10.84
N ASP A 52 79.46 15.09 -10.65
CA ASP A 52 78.49 15.10 -9.55
C ASP A 52 79.09 14.50 -8.25
N GLY A 53 80.40 14.19 -8.21
CA GLY A 53 81.13 13.77 -7.01
C GLY A 53 80.95 12.30 -6.60
N PHE A 54 80.54 11.43 -7.52
CA PHE A 54 80.31 10.02 -7.24
C PHE A 54 81.52 9.15 -7.67
N PRO A 55 81.91 8.15 -6.85
CA PRO A 55 83.10 7.33 -7.10
C PRO A 55 82.95 6.41 -8.33
N ASP A 56 81.73 6.04 -8.70
CA ASP A 56 81.45 5.20 -9.86
C ASP A 56 80.09 5.55 -10.52
N ARG A 57 79.97 5.19 -11.80
CA ARG A 57 78.75 5.39 -12.59
C ARG A 57 77.54 4.67 -11.99
N GLU A 58 77.74 3.48 -11.43
CA GLU A 58 76.65 2.62 -11.02
C GLU A 58 75.96 3.14 -9.75
N THR A 59 76.73 3.65 -8.78
CA THR A 59 76.18 4.33 -7.60
C THR A 59 75.46 5.63 -7.96
N TRP A 60 76.01 6.43 -8.89
CA TRP A 60 75.34 7.64 -9.40
C TRP A 60 74.00 7.30 -10.06
N PHE A 61 73.95 6.28 -10.93
CA PHE A 61 72.71 5.83 -11.57
C PHE A 61 71.70 5.29 -10.53
N LYS A 62 72.14 4.43 -9.59
CA LYS A 62 71.28 3.89 -8.54
C LYS A 62 70.65 5.02 -7.72
N LYS A 63 71.42 6.02 -7.30
CA LYS A 63 70.89 7.14 -6.50
C LYS A 63 70.02 8.09 -7.32
N LYS A 64 70.42 8.38 -8.57
CA LYS A 64 69.69 9.28 -9.47
C LYS A 64 68.36 8.70 -9.96
N TYR A 65 68.21 7.37 -10.04
CA TYR A 65 66.98 6.73 -10.55
C TYR A 65 66.24 5.86 -9.50
N ALA A 66 66.73 5.77 -8.25
CA ALA A 66 66.07 5.03 -7.16
C ALA A 66 64.60 5.41 -6.94
N HIS A 67 64.28 6.70 -7.10
CA HIS A 67 62.93 7.21 -6.92
C HIS A 67 61.95 6.72 -8.01
N ILE A 68 62.43 6.42 -9.22
CA ILE A 68 61.62 5.87 -10.31
C ILE A 68 61.21 4.43 -9.99
N HIS A 69 62.17 3.58 -9.58
CA HIS A 69 61.89 2.21 -9.16
C HIS A 69 60.99 2.14 -7.92
N ALA A 70 61.18 3.04 -6.95
CA ALA A 70 60.32 3.13 -5.77
C ALA A 70 58.86 3.49 -6.14
N LYS A 71 58.66 4.43 -7.07
CA LYS A 71 57.33 4.81 -7.58
C LYS A 71 56.66 3.66 -8.33
N GLN A 72 57.43 2.91 -9.12
CA GLN A 72 56.93 1.76 -9.87
C GLN A 72 56.54 0.60 -8.94
N LYS A 73 57.33 0.33 -7.89
CA LYS A 73 57.02 -0.67 -6.86
C LYS A 73 55.76 -0.29 -6.05
N LYS A 74 55.59 1.00 -5.71
CA LYS A 74 54.35 1.52 -5.09
C LYS A 74 53.13 1.37 -6.00
N LYS A 75 53.27 1.65 -7.30
CA LYS A 75 52.20 1.47 -8.30
C LYS A 75 51.80 -0.01 -8.42
N GLN A 76 52.77 -0.91 -8.42
CA GLN A 76 52.51 -2.36 -8.51
C GLN A 76 51.81 -2.89 -7.26
N ALA A 77 52.26 -2.49 -6.06
CA ALA A 77 51.58 -2.84 -4.82
C ALA A 77 50.13 -2.31 -4.76
N TYR A 78 49.90 -1.10 -5.25
CA TYR A 78 48.54 -0.53 -5.35
C TYR A 78 47.64 -1.32 -6.31
N LEU A 79 48.15 -1.74 -7.47
CA LEU A 79 47.41 -2.55 -8.44
C LEU A 79 47.08 -3.94 -7.91
N GLU A 80 48.01 -4.58 -7.20
CA GLU A 80 47.76 -5.87 -6.52
C GLU A 80 46.68 -5.74 -5.45
N GLN A 81 46.69 -4.65 -4.67
CA GLN A 81 45.67 -4.39 -3.67
C GLN A 81 44.28 -4.18 -4.30
N LEU A 82 44.20 -3.48 -5.44
CA LEU A 82 42.95 -3.33 -6.21
C LEU A 82 42.46 -4.66 -6.78
N ALA A 83 43.35 -5.51 -7.31
CA ALA A 83 42.99 -6.84 -7.81
C ALA A 83 42.42 -7.72 -6.71
N LYS A 84 43.03 -7.71 -5.52
CA LYS A 84 42.56 -8.46 -4.34
C LYS A 84 41.19 -7.98 -3.86
N LEU A 85 40.94 -6.67 -3.85
CA LEU A 85 39.62 -6.09 -3.54
C LEU A 85 38.56 -6.49 -4.57
N HIS A 86 38.91 -6.51 -5.86
CA HIS A 86 37.99 -6.93 -6.91
C HIS A 86 37.63 -8.42 -6.79
N GLU A 87 38.59 -9.27 -6.42
CA GLU A 87 38.38 -10.69 -6.21
C GLU A 87 37.51 -10.97 -4.98
N LEU A 88 37.71 -10.24 -3.86
CA LEU A 88 36.83 -10.30 -2.70
C LEU A 88 35.39 -9.90 -3.04
N LYS A 89 35.19 -8.78 -3.76
CA LYS A 89 33.86 -8.36 -4.23
C LYS A 89 33.22 -9.39 -5.16
N LYS A 90 34.02 -10.08 -5.99
CA LYS A 90 33.54 -11.16 -6.86
C LYS A 90 33.08 -12.36 -6.02
N GLN A 91 33.85 -12.75 -5.00
CA GLN A 91 33.49 -13.84 -4.08
C GLN A 91 32.23 -13.50 -3.26
N GLU A 92 32.09 -12.27 -2.77
CA GLU A 92 30.87 -11.79 -2.10
C GLU A 92 29.65 -11.88 -3.02
N ARG A 93 29.77 -11.46 -4.28
CA ARG A 93 28.69 -11.57 -5.27
C ARG A 93 28.32 -13.03 -5.55
N ILE A 94 29.30 -13.92 -5.68
CA ILE A 94 29.08 -15.35 -5.90
C ILE A 94 28.38 -15.97 -4.67
N SER A 95 28.83 -15.64 -3.46
CA SER A 95 28.22 -16.07 -2.20
C SER A 95 26.77 -15.58 -2.06
N HIS A 96 26.51 -14.30 -2.35
CA HIS A 96 25.14 -13.74 -2.38
C HIS A 96 24.26 -14.43 -3.42
N LYS A 97 24.79 -14.71 -4.61
CA LYS A 97 24.08 -15.43 -5.68
C LYS A 97 23.77 -16.88 -5.27
N GLN A 98 24.70 -17.57 -4.60
CA GLN A 98 24.49 -18.91 -4.08
C GLN A 98 23.46 -18.95 -2.94
N LYS A 99 23.50 -17.98 -2.00
CA LYS A 99 22.45 -17.82 -0.98
C LYS A 99 21.08 -17.59 -1.61
N TYR A 100 21.00 -16.75 -2.65
CA TYR A 100 19.76 -16.51 -3.40
C TYR A 100 19.25 -17.78 -4.10
N ILE A 101 20.13 -18.53 -4.78
CA ILE A 101 19.77 -19.79 -5.45
C ILE A 101 19.33 -20.86 -4.45
N ASN A 102 20.00 -21.00 -3.30
CA ASN A 102 19.61 -21.92 -2.23
C ASN A 102 18.27 -21.52 -1.59
N ASN A 103 18.00 -20.21 -1.48
CA ASN A 103 16.68 -19.74 -1.07
C ASN A 103 15.62 -20.05 -2.13
N LEU A 104 15.93 -19.98 -3.43
CA LEU A 104 14.98 -20.36 -4.49
C LEU A 104 14.70 -21.87 -4.53
N SER A 105 15.70 -22.73 -4.33
CA SER A 105 15.51 -24.19 -4.33
C SER A 105 14.71 -24.66 -3.11
N THR A 106 14.93 -24.06 -1.94
CA THR A 106 14.08 -24.30 -0.74
C THR A 106 12.67 -23.72 -0.89
N THR A 107 12.49 -22.68 -1.71
CA THR A 107 11.15 -22.11 -2.00
C THR A 107 10.32 -23.01 -2.93
N LYS A 108 10.94 -23.80 -3.81
CA LYS A 108 10.24 -24.74 -4.71
C LYS A 108 9.59 -25.94 -4.00
N GLN A 109 9.97 -26.25 -2.76
CA GLN A 109 9.36 -27.30 -1.93
C GLN A 109 8.34 -26.78 -0.91
N ARG A 110 8.16 -25.46 -0.78
CA ARG A 110 7.06 -24.93 -0.01
C ARG A 110 5.80 -25.10 -0.85
N ASN A 111 4.82 -25.84 -0.32
CA ASN A 111 3.42 -25.69 -0.74
C ASN A 111 3.06 -24.22 -0.52
N THR A 112 3.35 -23.37 -1.49
CA THR A 112 2.96 -21.97 -1.46
C THR A 112 1.45 -21.98 -1.34
N ILE A 113 0.94 -21.29 -0.31
CA ILE A 113 -0.51 -21.11 -0.17
C ILE A 113 -0.95 -20.37 -1.42
N SER A 114 -1.48 -21.11 -2.40
CA SER A 114 -1.94 -20.55 -3.66
C SER A 114 -3.16 -19.72 -3.33
N LYS A 115 -3.06 -18.42 -3.56
CA LYS A 115 -4.18 -17.50 -3.32
C LYS A 115 -5.34 -17.91 -4.22
N SER A 116 -6.48 -18.23 -3.63
CA SER A 116 -7.69 -18.49 -4.40
C SER A 116 -8.27 -17.16 -4.87
N SER A 117 -8.61 -17.06 -6.16
CA SER A 117 -9.28 -15.87 -6.71
C SER A 117 -10.72 -15.71 -6.21
N LEU A 118 -11.30 -16.76 -5.63
CA LEU A 118 -12.68 -16.79 -5.16
C LEU A 118 -12.81 -16.44 -3.67
N LEU A 119 -11.69 -16.30 -2.96
CA LEU A 119 -11.65 -16.14 -1.51
C LEU A 119 -11.04 -14.79 -1.11
N GLU A 120 -11.53 -14.29 0.00
CA GLU A 120 -11.00 -13.15 0.71
C GLU A 120 -10.14 -13.59 1.89
N TYR A 121 -9.16 -12.75 2.21
CA TYR A 121 -8.21 -12.96 3.29
C TYR A 121 -8.38 -11.81 4.28
N ILE A 122 -9.22 -12.00 5.30
CA ILE A 122 -9.42 -11.02 6.37
C ILE A 122 -8.24 -11.12 7.33
N TYR A 123 -7.72 -9.98 7.80
CA TYR A 123 -6.54 -9.97 8.65
C TYR A 123 -6.63 -8.96 9.79
N GLY A 124 -5.88 -9.23 10.85
CA GLY A 124 -5.93 -8.47 12.09
C GLY A 124 -6.96 -9.01 13.07
N THR A 125 -6.61 -8.95 14.35
CA THR A 125 -7.36 -9.58 15.45
C THR A 125 -8.83 -9.16 15.50
N ASN A 126 -9.12 -7.85 15.52
CA ASN A 126 -10.49 -7.34 15.63
C ASN A 126 -11.34 -7.71 14.42
N CYS A 127 -10.79 -7.63 13.21
CA CYS A 127 -11.50 -7.96 11.97
C CYS A 127 -11.82 -9.47 11.89
N VAL A 128 -10.86 -10.33 12.27
CA VAL A 128 -11.06 -11.78 12.31
C VAL A 128 -12.11 -12.15 13.35
N ILE A 129 -12.05 -11.57 14.55
CA ILE A 129 -13.03 -11.79 15.61
C ILE A 129 -14.41 -11.31 15.15
N ALA A 130 -14.52 -10.10 14.60
CA ALA A 130 -15.77 -9.55 14.11
C ALA A 130 -16.43 -10.43 13.04
N ALA A 131 -15.63 -10.91 12.08
CA ALA A 131 -16.10 -11.80 11.03
C ALA A 131 -16.61 -13.15 11.59
N LEU A 132 -15.94 -13.71 12.61
CA LEU A 132 -16.35 -14.98 13.23
C LEU A 132 -17.58 -14.83 14.13
N MET A 133 -17.74 -13.68 14.78
CA MET A 133 -18.87 -13.39 15.67
C MET A 133 -20.17 -13.17 14.90
N ASN A 134 -20.11 -12.45 13.78
CA ASN A 134 -21.33 -12.13 13.04
C ASN A 134 -21.79 -13.27 12.12
N LYS A 135 -23.09 -13.31 11.85
CA LYS A 135 -23.80 -14.26 10.97
C LYS A 135 -23.78 -13.83 9.51
N ASN A 136 -23.33 -12.61 9.19
CA ASN A 136 -23.27 -12.09 7.82
C ASN A 136 -22.36 -12.94 6.93
N ARG A 137 -21.29 -13.55 7.49
CA ARG A 137 -20.47 -14.53 6.79
C ARG A 137 -20.86 -15.94 7.20
N LYS A 138 -21.29 -16.73 6.20
CA LYS A 138 -21.71 -18.13 6.40
C LYS A 138 -20.59 -19.14 6.17
N ASN A 139 -19.59 -18.79 5.36
CA ASN A 139 -18.60 -19.73 4.85
C ASN A 139 -17.18 -19.30 5.24
N PHE A 140 -16.62 -20.00 6.22
CA PHE A 140 -15.23 -19.89 6.66
C PHE A 140 -14.47 -21.14 6.23
N TYR A 141 -13.28 -20.99 5.66
CA TYR A 141 -12.50 -22.11 5.15
C TYR A 141 -11.44 -22.57 6.15
N ARG A 142 -10.59 -21.63 6.59
CA ARG A 142 -9.57 -21.89 7.61
C ARG A 142 -9.04 -20.59 8.22
N LEU A 143 -8.52 -20.71 9.42
CA LEU A 143 -7.75 -19.66 10.10
C LEU A 143 -6.26 -19.99 10.01
N LEU A 144 -5.50 -19.09 9.39
CA LEU A 144 -4.04 -19.13 9.35
C LEU A 144 -3.48 -18.28 10.49
N TYR A 145 -2.50 -18.82 11.22
CA TYR A 145 -1.89 -18.12 12.33
C TYR A 145 -0.37 -18.34 12.39
N SER A 146 0.37 -17.38 12.96
CA SER A 146 1.84 -17.40 12.92
C SER A 146 2.52 -18.18 14.05
N ASN A 147 1.91 -18.22 15.23
CA ASN A 147 2.42 -18.91 16.42
C ASN A 147 1.28 -19.18 17.41
N ASP A 148 1.46 -20.16 18.30
CA ASP A 148 0.40 -20.55 19.25
C ASP A 148 0.10 -19.45 20.29
N SER A 149 1.04 -18.54 20.55
CA SER A 149 0.81 -17.43 21.48
C SER A 149 -0.28 -16.47 21.00
N VAL A 150 -0.41 -16.27 19.69
CA VAL A 150 -1.49 -15.46 19.11
C VAL A 150 -2.88 -16.03 19.45
N LEU A 151 -3.03 -17.37 19.47
CA LEU A 151 -4.29 -18.01 19.85
C LEU A 151 -4.49 -17.98 21.37
N LYS A 152 -3.45 -18.26 22.15
CA LYS A 152 -3.49 -18.29 23.63
C LYS A 152 -3.82 -16.92 24.23
N ASN A 153 -3.29 -15.84 23.65
CA ASN A 153 -3.51 -14.48 24.12
C ASN A 153 -4.94 -13.96 23.84
N ASN A 154 -5.73 -14.68 23.03
CA ASN A 154 -7.09 -14.27 22.64
C ASN A 154 -8.09 -15.39 23.02
N PRO A 155 -8.58 -15.42 24.27
CA PRO A 155 -9.49 -16.49 24.72
C PRO A 155 -10.80 -16.52 23.93
N GLN A 156 -11.32 -15.35 23.54
CA GLN A 156 -12.49 -15.21 22.69
C GLN A 156 -12.31 -15.87 21.32
N LEU A 157 -11.14 -15.71 20.69
CA LEU A 157 -10.84 -16.33 19.42
C LEU A 157 -10.80 -17.86 19.54
N SER A 158 -10.18 -18.38 20.60
CA SER A 158 -10.14 -19.82 20.88
C SER A 158 -11.54 -20.42 21.06
N ARG A 159 -12.46 -19.69 21.71
CA ARG A 159 -13.88 -20.08 21.81
C ARG A 159 -14.56 -20.12 20.45
N LEU A 160 -14.41 -19.06 19.65
CA LEU A 160 -15.02 -18.95 18.32
C LEU A 160 -14.53 -20.04 17.34
N ILE A 161 -13.24 -20.39 17.39
CA ILE A 161 -12.66 -21.47 16.58
C ILE A 161 -13.37 -22.80 16.88
N LYS A 162 -13.60 -23.10 18.17
CA LYS A 162 -14.31 -24.32 18.60
C LYS A 162 -15.79 -24.28 18.21
N GLU A 163 -16.47 -23.17 18.48
CA GLU A 163 -17.90 -23.00 18.16
C GLU A 163 -18.19 -23.13 16.66
N LYS A 164 -17.30 -22.63 15.81
CA LYS A 164 -17.44 -22.70 14.34
C LYS A 164 -16.81 -23.96 13.73
N ASN A 165 -16.23 -24.86 14.53
CA ASN A 165 -15.45 -26.02 14.08
C ASN A 165 -14.43 -25.64 12.97
N LEU A 166 -13.71 -24.54 13.18
CA LEU A 166 -12.88 -23.93 12.15
C LEU A 166 -11.52 -24.63 12.05
N LYS A 167 -11.14 -25.04 10.83
CA LYS A 167 -9.80 -25.58 10.57
C LYS A 167 -8.74 -24.49 10.83
N THR A 168 -7.77 -24.76 11.69
CA THR A 168 -6.63 -23.88 11.94
C THR A 168 -5.37 -24.42 11.27
N VAL A 169 -4.51 -23.53 10.78
CA VAL A 169 -3.23 -23.90 10.15
C VAL A 169 -2.13 -22.97 10.65
N LEU A 170 -1.10 -23.55 11.26
CA LEU A 170 0.12 -22.84 11.62
C LEU A 170 0.92 -22.52 10.36
N THR A 171 1.32 -21.27 10.20
CA THR A 171 2.04 -20.74 9.02
C THR A 171 3.16 -19.81 9.48
N ASN A 172 4.09 -19.49 8.59
CA ASN A 172 5.13 -18.49 8.94
C ASN A 172 4.63 -17.06 8.69
N LYS A 173 5.20 -16.09 9.43
CA LYS A 173 4.83 -14.66 9.34
C LYS A 173 4.98 -14.10 7.91
N HIS A 174 5.98 -14.59 7.17
CA HIS A 174 6.26 -14.14 5.81
C HIS A 174 5.13 -14.53 4.83
N GLU A 175 4.61 -15.75 4.92
CA GLU A 175 3.47 -16.21 4.14
C GLU A 175 2.22 -15.39 4.42
N LEU A 176 1.93 -15.11 5.70
CA LEU A 176 0.83 -14.23 6.06
C LEU A 176 0.99 -12.83 5.44
N THR A 177 2.21 -12.28 5.50
CA THR A 177 2.55 -10.98 4.90
C THR A 177 2.31 -10.97 3.39
N LEU A 178 2.69 -12.05 2.70
CA LEU A 178 2.46 -12.19 1.25
C LEU A 178 0.96 -12.28 0.91
N LEU A 179 0.19 -13.06 1.68
CA LEU A 179 -1.25 -13.21 1.47
C LEU A 179 -2.02 -11.89 1.63
N THR A 180 -1.60 -11.08 2.60
CA THR A 180 -2.22 -9.79 2.94
C THR A 180 -1.64 -8.60 2.19
N LYS A 181 -0.80 -8.83 1.17
CA LYS A 181 -0.15 -7.76 0.38
C LYS A 181 0.62 -6.77 1.27
N ASN A 182 1.43 -7.29 2.19
CA ASN A 182 2.22 -6.54 3.17
C ASN A 182 1.40 -5.74 4.20
N SER A 183 0.14 -6.10 4.44
CA SER A 183 -0.71 -5.43 5.43
C SER A 183 -0.47 -5.93 6.85
N VAL A 184 -0.80 -5.09 7.84
CA VAL A 184 -0.66 -5.40 9.27
C VAL A 184 -1.69 -6.44 9.73
N HIS A 185 -1.25 -7.70 9.76
CA HIS A 185 -2.10 -8.86 9.99
C HIS A 185 -2.13 -9.37 11.46
N ASN A 186 -1.20 -8.89 12.31
CA ASN A 186 -1.10 -9.30 13.73
C ASN A 186 -0.99 -10.82 13.95
N GLY A 187 -0.39 -11.53 13.00
CA GLY A 187 -0.23 -12.99 13.07
C GLY A 187 -1.50 -13.80 12.81
N LEU A 188 -2.59 -13.17 12.32
CA LEU A 188 -3.87 -13.84 12.00
C LEU A 188 -4.36 -13.48 10.61
N VAL A 189 -4.76 -14.49 9.84
CA VAL A 189 -5.46 -14.35 8.57
C VAL A 189 -6.58 -15.37 8.48
N LEU A 190 -7.79 -14.93 8.21
CA LEU A 190 -8.96 -15.77 8.04
C LEU A 190 -9.33 -15.85 6.55
N GLU A 191 -9.40 -17.07 6.03
CA GLU A 191 -9.79 -17.34 4.64
C GLU A 191 -11.30 -17.57 4.57
N VAL A 192 -12.00 -16.71 3.82
CA VAL A 192 -13.48 -16.63 3.80
C VAL A 192 -14.00 -16.39 2.39
N LYS A 193 -15.30 -16.67 2.19
CA LYS A 193 -16.01 -16.16 1.02
C LYS A 193 -16.14 -14.62 1.11
N PRO A 194 -16.00 -13.88 -0.01
CA PRO A 194 -16.24 -12.44 -0.04
C PRO A 194 -17.60 -12.06 0.55
N LEU A 195 -17.67 -10.85 1.13
CA LEU A 195 -18.94 -10.31 1.58
C LEU A 195 -19.76 -9.93 0.35
N ASP A 196 -20.99 -10.41 0.28
CA ASP A 196 -21.91 -10.16 -0.84
C ASP A 196 -23.16 -9.45 -0.32
N PRO A 197 -23.18 -8.11 -0.35
CA PRO A 197 -24.31 -7.32 0.11
C PRO A 197 -25.58 -7.60 -0.70
N LEU A 198 -26.72 -7.59 -0.03
CA LEU A 198 -28.00 -7.74 -0.70
C LEU A 198 -28.28 -6.52 -1.59
N GLU A 199 -28.64 -6.79 -2.85
CA GLU A 199 -29.01 -5.75 -3.79
C GLU A 199 -30.50 -5.38 -3.66
N ILE A 200 -30.77 -4.09 -3.47
CA ILE A 200 -32.10 -3.56 -3.20
C ILE A 200 -32.54 -2.55 -4.26
N THR A 201 -33.85 -2.49 -4.47
CA THR A 201 -34.51 -1.59 -5.43
C THR A 201 -34.95 -0.28 -4.78
N HIS A 202 -35.49 -0.32 -3.57
CA HIS A 202 -35.97 0.81 -2.78
C HIS A 202 -36.23 0.39 -1.33
N LEU A 203 -36.34 1.38 -0.46
CA LEU A 203 -36.83 1.23 0.91
C LEU A 203 -38.35 1.42 0.94
N GLY A 204 -39.01 0.58 1.73
CA GLY A 204 -40.45 0.61 1.95
C GLY A 204 -40.82 1.29 3.26
N PRO A 205 -42.08 1.16 3.69
CA PRO A 205 -42.59 1.82 4.89
C PRO A 205 -41.95 1.30 6.16
N VAL A 206 -41.94 2.17 7.18
CA VAL A 206 -41.50 1.87 8.55
C VAL A 206 -42.70 1.47 9.39
N ASN A 207 -42.58 0.38 10.13
CA ASN A 207 -43.49 0.01 11.21
C ASN A 207 -42.85 0.36 12.56
N MET A 208 -43.43 1.35 13.24
CA MET A 208 -42.95 1.82 14.54
C MET A 208 -43.20 0.82 15.66
N GLU A 209 -44.28 0.04 15.62
CA GLU A 209 -44.63 -0.91 16.69
C GLU A 209 -43.58 -2.01 16.83
N ASP A 210 -43.12 -2.54 15.69
CA ASP A 210 -42.13 -3.62 15.64
C ASP A 210 -40.68 -3.12 15.56
N ALA A 211 -40.48 -1.79 15.46
CA ALA A 211 -39.21 -1.18 15.09
C ALA A 211 -38.60 -1.83 13.83
N THR A 212 -39.41 -1.95 12.76
CA THR A 212 -38.97 -2.53 11.48
C THR A 212 -39.19 -1.59 10.30
N PHE A 213 -38.44 -1.78 9.24
CA PHE A 213 -38.66 -1.15 7.94
C PHE A 213 -38.56 -2.19 6.83
N GLN A 214 -39.26 -1.94 5.73
CA GLN A 214 -39.26 -2.84 4.59
C GLN A 214 -38.12 -2.50 3.63
N ILE A 215 -37.49 -3.52 3.05
CA ILE A 215 -36.59 -3.37 1.90
C ILE A 215 -37.09 -4.24 0.76
N ASN A 216 -37.04 -3.70 -0.46
CA ASN A 216 -37.49 -4.42 -1.64
C ASN A 216 -36.30 -4.87 -2.49
N THR A 217 -36.21 -6.16 -2.80
CA THR A 217 -35.11 -6.74 -3.59
C THR A 217 -35.45 -6.89 -5.07
N TYR A 218 -34.44 -7.07 -5.92
CA TYR A 218 -34.65 -7.44 -7.33
C TYR A 218 -35.13 -8.90 -7.43
N GLN A 219 -36.01 -9.17 -8.40
CA GLN A 219 -36.36 -10.53 -8.78
C GLN A 219 -35.18 -11.15 -9.54
N ASN A 220 -34.60 -12.22 -9.01
CA ASN A 220 -33.78 -13.10 -9.82
C ASN A 220 -34.68 -14.20 -10.40
N GLU A 221 -34.73 -14.33 -11.72
CA GLU A 221 -35.43 -15.43 -12.40
C GLU A 221 -34.88 -16.80 -11.96
N PHE A 222 -33.60 -16.87 -11.57
CA PHE A 222 -32.96 -18.08 -11.04
C PHE A 222 -33.46 -18.50 -9.64
N ASP A 223 -33.90 -17.57 -8.78
CA ASP A 223 -34.39 -17.89 -7.43
C ASP A 223 -35.81 -18.48 -7.46
N SER A 224 -36.54 -18.32 -8.56
CA SER A 224 -37.92 -18.80 -8.72
C SER A 224 -38.03 -20.34 -8.78
N LEU A 225 -36.96 -21.04 -9.14
CA LEU A 225 -36.95 -22.51 -9.24
C LEU A 225 -36.71 -23.22 -7.90
N VAL A 226 -36.15 -22.54 -6.88
CA VAL A 226 -35.75 -23.18 -5.61
C VAL A 226 -36.72 -22.89 -4.46
N LEU A 227 -37.57 -21.85 -4.58
CA LEU A 227 -38.46 -21.42 -3.49
C LEU A 227 -39.90 -21.23 -3.98
N ALA A 228 -40.56 -22.33 -4.33
CA ALA A 228 -42.00 -22.39 -4.63
C ALA A 228 -42.90 -22.18 -3.38
N SER A 229 -42.45 -21.43 -2.38
CA SER A 229 -43.20 -21.19 -1.15
C SER A 229 -42.79 -19.84 -0.54
N SER A 230 -43.64 -18.83 -0.71
CA SER A 230 -43.54 -17.45 -0.18
C SER A 230 -42.82 -16.43 -1.05
N HIS A 231 -43.50 -16.03 -2.13
CA HIS A 231 -43.20 -14.83 -2.92
C HIS A 231 -43.43 -13.55 -2.10
N LYS A 232 -42.40 -13.08 -1.38
CA LYS A 232 -42.33 -11.65 -1.04
C LYS A 232 -40.92 -11.13 -1.32
N ASN A 233 -40.80 -10.30 -2.35
CA ASN A 233 -39.63 -9.47 -2.67
C ASN A 233 -39.38 -8.38 -1.61
N ILE A 234 -39.89 -8.60 -0.39
CA ILE A 234 -39.95 -7.64 0.71
C ILE A 234 -39.32 -8.34 1.89
N VAL A 235 -38.21 -7.80 2.37
CA VAL A 235 -37.55 -8.24 3.59
C VAL A 235 -37.85 -7.19 4.66
N HIS A 236 -38.21 -7.65 5.86
CA HIS A 236 -38.41 -6.78 7.01
C HIS A 236 -37.11 -6.71 7.81
N CYS A 237 -36.57 -5.51 7.96
CA CYS A 237 -35.33 -5.25 8.67
C CYS A 237 -35.63 -4.53 9.98
N LYS A 238 -35.00 -4.97 11.07
CA LYS A 238 -35.09 -4.25 12.36
C LYS A 238 -34.17 -3.05 12.36
N TYR A 239 -34.59 -1.98 13.02
CA TYR A 239 -33.74 -0.83 13.32
C TYR A 239 -33.58 -0.65 14.83
N MET A 240 -32.54 0.06 15.23
CA MET A 240 -32.17 0.23 16.63
C MET A 240 -32.90 1.43 17.23
N LEU A 241 -33.74 1.14 18.21
CA LEU A 241 -34.22 2.12 19.18
C LEU A 241 -33.22 2.17 20.34
N LYS A 242 -32.78 3.36 20.74
CA LYS A 242 -31.90 3.53 21.90
C LYS A 242 -32.77 3.96 23.08
N GLN A 243 -32.64 3.27 24.21
CA GLN A 243 -33.37 3.64 25.42
C GLN A 243 -32.97 5.06 25.83
N ASN A 244 -33.96 5.86 26.26
CA ASN A 244 -33.80 7.28 26.60
C ASN A 244 -33.23 8.13 25.45
N SER A 245 -33.55 7.80 24.20
CA SER A 245 -33.25 8.65 23.06
C SER A 245 -34.51 9.02 22.30
N ASN A 246 -34.51 10.21 21.71
CA ASN A 246 -35.58 10.68 20.84
C ASN A 246 -35.53 10.06 19.42
N LYS A 247 -34.86 8.90 19.24
CA LYS A 247 -34.81 8.25 17.93
C LYS A 247 -36.01 7.31 17.77
N LEU A 248 -37.03 7.73 17.04
CA LEU A 248 -38.24 6.93 16.77
C LEU A 248 -38.18 6.22 15.40
N TYR A 249 -37.43 6.78 14.46
CA TYR A 249 -37.32 6.30 13.08
C TYR A 249 -35.89 5.88 12.70
N PRO A 250 -35.74 5.02 11.67
CA PRO A 250 -34.44 4.55 11.24
C PRO A 250 -33.61 5.64 10.54
N LEU A 251 -32.30 5.54 10.69
CA LEU A 251 -31.28 6.33 10.02
C LEU A 251 -30.42 5.44 9.12
N GLY A 252 -30.44 5.72 7.82
CA GLY A 252 -29.54 5.13 6.84
C GLY A 252 -28.48 6.13 6.36
N VAL A 253 -27.36 5.63 5.85
CA VAL A 253 -26.38 6.44 5.11
C VAL A 253 -26.21 5.89 3.70
N TYR A 254 -26.40 6.73 2.70
CA TYR A 254 -26.11 6.43 1.30
C TYR A 254 -24.76 7.01 0.89
N LEU A 255 -23.90 6.18 0.29
CA LEU A 255 -22.57 6.57 -0.18
C LEU A 255 -22.55 6.67 -1.71
N ASP A 256 -22.34 7.89 -2.20
CA ASP A 256 -22.18 8.22 -3.61
C ASP A 256 -20.70 8.41 -3.95
N GLU A 257 -20.15 7.54 -4.79
CA GLU A 257 -18.77 7.68 -5.31
C GLU A 257 -17.65 7.79 -4.26
N VAL A 258 -17.81 7.17 -3.09
CA VAL A 258 -16.73 7.03 -2.10
C VAL A 258 -15.77 5.94 -2.58
N THR A 259 -14.68 6.37 -3.23
CA THR A 259 -13.72 5.49 -3.92
C THR A 259 -12.51 5.12 -3.08
N ASP A 260 -12.20 5.90 -2.04
CA ASP A 260 -11.11 5.57 -1.12
C ASP A 260 -11.56 4.55 -0.07
N THR A 261 -10.83 3.43 0.00
CA THR A 261 -11.07 2.37 0.98
C THR A 261 -10.90 2.82 2.42
N HIS A 262 -10.01 3.80 2.67
CA HIS A 262 -9.79 4.31 4.03
C HIS A 262 -10.98 5.13 4.49
N ASN A 263 -11.45 6.08 3.66
CA ASN A 263 -12.64 6.86 3.94
C ASN A 263 -13.90 5.99 4.06
N LEU A 264 -14.10 5.02 3.16
CA LEU A 264 -15.21 4.05 3.29
C LEU A 264 -15.15 3.31 4.62
N GLY A 265 -13.99 2.76 4.98
CA GLY A 265 -13.82 2.04 6.25
C GLY A 265 -14.06 2.93 7.48
N ALA A 266 -13.59 4.17 7.45
CA ALA A 266 -13.83 5.15 8.50
C ALA A 266 -15.32 5.48 8.65
N ILE A 267 -16.04 5.71 7.53
CA ILE A 267 -17.48 5.94 7.54
C ILE A 267 -18.24 4.75 8.12
N LEU A 268 -17.93 3.52 7.71
CA LEU A 268 -18.59 2.32 8.24
C LEU A 268 -18.39 2.20 9.76
N ARG A 269 -17.17 2.48 10.24
CA ARG A 269 -16.85 2.43 11.68
C ARG A 269 -17.58 3.51 12.46
N THR A 270 -17.56 4.75 11.97
CA THR A 270 -18.27 5.88 12.58
C THR A 270 -19.77 5.61 12.62
N SER A 271 -20.34 5.13 11.52
CA SER A 271 -21.76 4.83 11.40
C SER A 271 -22.18 3.75 12.40
N PHE A 272 -21.41 2.66 12.49
CA PHE A 272 -21.65 1.62 13.47
C PHE A 272 -21.55 2.14 14.91
N TYR A 273 -20.53 2.93 15.21
CA TYR A 273 -20.28 3.46 16.56
C TYR A 273 -21.38 4.44 17.01
N LEU A 274 -21.85 5.30 16.11
CA LEU A 274 -22.89 6.28 16.41
C LEU A 274 -24.31 5.68 16.44
N GLY A 275 -24.52 4.49 15.86
CA GLY A 275 -25.82 3.81 15.87
C GLY A 275 -26.68 4.09 14.63
N VAL A 276 -26.05 4.23 13.47
CA VAL A 276 -26.69 4.18 12.15
C VAL A 276 -27.21 2.75 11.92
N ASP A 277 -28.42 2.62 11.38
CA ASP A 277 -29.08 1.32 11.25
C ASP A 277 -28.57 0.50 10.07
N PHE A 278 -28.19 1.16 8.97
CA PHE A 278 -27.65 0.51 7.79
C PHE A 278 -26.95 1.48 6.83
N ILE A 279 -26.16 0.91 5.92
CA ILE A 279 -25.45 1.63 4.86
C ILE A 279 -25.98 1.16 3.51
N VAL A 280 -26.14 2.10 2.57
CA VAL A 280 -26.45 1.83 1.17
C VAL A 280 -25.30 2.33 0.31
N ILE A 281 -24.79 1.49 -0.59
CA ILE A 281 -23.67 1.83 -1.47
C ILE A 281 -24.11 1.68 -2.92
N SER A 282 -23.77 2.63 -3.77
CA SER A 282 -23.90 2.46 -5.22
C SER A 282 -23.07 1.26 -5.70
N ARG A 283 -23.67 0.38 -6.51
CA ARG A 283 -22.97 -0.77 -7.11
C ARG A 283 -21.79 -0.35 -7.98
N ARG A 284 -21.86 0.86 -8.55
CA ARG A 284 -20.83 1.42 -9.43
C ARG A 284 -20.16 2.61 -8.76
N ASN A 285 -18.88 2.78 -9.05
CA ASN A 285 -18.07 3.94 -8.66
C ASN A 285 -17.80 4.11 -7.16
N CYS A 286 -18.12 3.11 -6.32
CA CYS A 286 -17.69 3.05 -4.92
C CYS A 286 -16.57 2.02 -4.74
N ALA A 287 -15.79 2.19 -3.67
CA ALA A 287 -14.79 1.20 -3.27
C ALA A 287 -15.45 -0.15 -2.96
N GLN A 288 -14.80 -1.24 -3.35
CA GLN A 288 -15.29 -2.60 -3.04
C GLN A 288 -15.13 -2.89 -1.54
N LEU A 289 -16.10 -3.61 -0.97
CA LEU A 289 -16.06 -4.13 0.40
C LEU A 289 -15.00 -5.22 0.55
N SER A 290 -13.75 -4.79 0.66
CA SER A 290 -12.56 -5.64 0.65
C SER A 290 -12.00 -5.86 2.07
N PRO A 291 -11.06 -6.79 2.25
CA PRO A 291 -10.33 -6.94 3.51
C PRO A 291 -9.61 -5.66 3.98
N VAL A 292 -9.26 -4.76 3.05
CA VAL A 292 -8.67 -3.46 3.37
C VAL A 292 -9.71 -2.56 4.05
N VAL A 293 -10.93 -2.48 3.49
CA VAL A 293 -12.05 -1.74 4.09
C VAL A 293 -12.44 -2.32 5.44
N ASN A 294 -12.43 -3.65 5.56
CA ASN A 294 -12.64 -4.34 6.84
C ASN A 294 -11.59 -3.93 7.88
N LYS A 295 -10.32 -3.86 7.46
CA LYS A 295 -9.22 -3.41 8.32
C LYS A 295 -9.39 -1.95 8.74
N CYS A 296 -9.66 -1.05 7.79
CA CYS A 296 -9.88 0.38 8.06
C CYS A 296 -11.07 0.60 9.01
N SER A 297 -12.15 -0.18 8.85
CA SER A 297 -13.33 -0.13 9.71
C SER A 297 -13.16 -0.84 11.06
N SER A 298 -11.99 -1.46 11.32
CA SER A 298 -11.72 -2.26 12.53
C SER A 298 -12.73 -3.39 12.77
N GLY A 299 -13.30 -3.95 11.70
CA GLY A 299 -14.32 -4.99 11.77
C GLY A 299 -15.76 -4.50 11.77
N ALA A 300 -16.02 -3.18 11.83
CA ALA A 300 -17.39 -2.65 11.83
C ALA A 300 -18.18 -3.02 10.55
N MET A 301 -17.48 -3.18 9.42
CA MET A 301 -18.05 -3.68 8.15
C MET A 301 -18.76 -5.03 8.31
N GLU A 302 -18.32 -5.86 9.27
CA GLU A 302 -18.97 -7.15 9.50
C GLU A 302 -20.30 -6.98 10.23
N TYR A 303 -20.45 -5.96 11.08
CA TYR A 303 -21.59 -5.77 11.97
C TYR A 303 -22.73 -4.94 11.38
N ILE A 304 -22.41 -3.83 10.72
CA ILE A 304 -23.42 -2.94 10.16
C ILE A 304 -24.06 -3.56 8.91
N PRO A 305 -25.39 -3.57 8.76
CA PRO A 305 -26.04 -3.99 7.53
C PRO A 305 -25.62 -3.08 6.36
N ILE A 306 -25.20 -3.69 5.25
CA ILE A 306 -24.81 -2.98 4.02
C ILE A 306 -25.67 -3.51 2.88
N TYR A 307 -26.25 -2.60 2.10
CA TYR A 307 -27.03 -2.90 0.90
C TYR A 307 -26.40 -2.25 -0.34
N MET A 308 -26.64 -2.85 -1.50
CA MET A 308 -26.19 -2.31 -2.78
C MET A 308 -27.37 -1.84 -3.64
N VAL A 309 -27.14 -0.79 -4.42
CA VAL A 309 -28.12 -0.24 -5.37
C VAL A 309 -27.48 -0.05 -6.74
N ASP A 310 -28.07 -0.63 -7.80
CA ASP A 310 -27.61 -0.40 -9.19
C ASP A 310 -28.16 0.90 -9.81
N LYS A 311 -29.39 1.31 -9.44
CA LYS A 311 -30.07 2.50 -10.00
C LYS A 311 -30.41 3.53 -8.91
N PRO A 312 -29.44 4.39 -8.51
CA PRO A 312 -29.62 5.36 -7.42
C PRO A 312 -30.82 6.30 -7.58
N LEU A 313 -31.02 6.90 -8.75
CA LEU A 313 -32.12 7.86 -8.96
C LEU A 313 -33.50 7.20 -8.75
N THR A 314 -33.66 5.97 -9.27
CA THR A 314 -34.89 5.19 -9.08
C THR A 314 -35.06 4.73 -7.64
N PHE A 315 -33.96 4.44 -6.94
CA PHE A 315 -33.97 4.09 -5.52
C PHE A 315 -34.47 5.27 -4.66
N PHE A 316 -34.00 6.50 -4.90
CA PHE A 316 -34.43 7.71 -4.17
C PHE A 316 -35.93 7.94 -4.40
N ASP A 317 -36.36 8.00 -5.67
CA ASP A 317 -37.77 8.11 -6.06
C ASP A 317 -38.67 7.05 -5.38
N LYS A 318 -38.22 5.80 -5.48
CA LYS A 318 -38.77 4.59 -4.86
C LYS A 318 -39.09 4.82 -3.39
N SER A 319 -38.03 5.17 -2.68
CA SER A 319 -37.98 5.21 -1.23
C SER A 319 -38.76 6.40 -0.66
N GLN A 320 -38.70 7.56 -1.32
CA GLN A 320 -39.53 8.73 -0.99
C GLN A 320 -41.02 8.43 -1.16
N LYS A 321 -41.43 7.93 -2.34
CA LYS A 321 -42.86 7.74 -2.65
C LYS A 321 -43.53 6.61 -1.89
N LYS A 322 -42.81 5.50 -1.67
CA LYS A 322 -43.39 4.27 -1.08
C LYS A 322 -43.06 4.09 0.38
N GLY A 323 -41.89 4.56 0.82
CA GLY A 323 -41.43 4.40 2.20
C GLY A 323 -41.39 5.70 2.99
N GLN A 324 -41.70 6.84 2.37
CA GLN A 324 -41.69 8.16 3.01
C GLN A 324 -40.31 8.52 3.60
N TRP A 325 -39.24 8.05 2.95
CA TRP A 325 -37.86 8.34 3.35
C TRP A 325 -37.46 9.76 2.95
N THR A 326 -36.95 10.52 3.91
CA THR A 326 -36.39 11.85 3.69
C THR A 326 -34.90 11.73 3.38
N PHE A 327 -34.47 12.24 2.22
CA PHE A 327 -33.08 12.26 1.78
C PHE A 327 -32.45 13.61 2.06
N ILE A 328 -31.34 13.60 2.80
CA ILE A 328 -30.58 14.81 3.15
C ILE A 328 -29.19 14.69 2.54
N THR A 329 -28.87 15.54 1.56
CA THR A 329 -27.57 15.53 0.89
C THR A 329 -26.57 16.45 1.56
N SER A 330 -25.34 15.97 1.76
CA SER A 330 -24.22 16.84 2.06
C SER A 330 -23.91 17.73 0.85
N CYS A 331 -23.70 19.02 1.07
CA CYS A 331 -23.35 19.98 0.03
C CYS A 331 -22.14 20.82 0.46
N ILE A 332 -21.31 21.17 -0.52
CA ILE A 332 -20.25 22.18 -0.38
C ILE A 332 -20.80 23.46 -1.00
N GLU A 333 -20.59 24.60 -0.36
CA GLU A 333 -21.08 25.88 -0.88
C GLU A 333 -20.47 26.16 -2.25
N GLN A 334 -21.29 26.01 -3.28
CA GLN A 334 -20.96 26.50 -4.59
C GLN A 334 -21.86 27.69 -4.87
N ASN A 335 -21.27 28.80 -5.32
CA ASN A 335 -21.94 30.00 -5.83
C ASN A 335 -22.78 29.74 -7.11
N ASN A 336 -23.20 28.50 -7.32
CA ASN A 336 -24.01 28.09 -8.44
C ASN A 336 -25.48 28.33 -8.12
N LYS A 337 -26.00 29.48 -8.57
CA LYS A 337 -27.42 29.88 -8.58
C LYS A 337 -28.39 28.88 -9.26
N LYS A 338 -27.92 27.71 -9.70
CA LYS A 338 -28.65 26.75 -10.53
C LYS A 338 -29.25 25.55 -9.78
N THR A 339 -28.87 25.29 -8.53
CA THR A 339 -29.43 24.20 -7.73
C THR A 339 -30.42 24.74 -6.70
N GLN A 340 -31.70 24.78 -7.07
CA GLN A 340 -32.81 25.13 -6.18
C GLN A 340 -33.18 23.92 -5.30
N ILE A 341 -32.36 23.63 -4.30
CA ILE A 341 -32.67 22.61 -3.28
C ILE A 341 -32.86 23.34 -1.95
N SER A 342 -33.86 22.92 -1.18
CA SER A 342 -34.13 23.47 0.15
C SER A 342 -32.92 23.27 1.06
N LYS A 343 -32.33 24.37 1.54
CA LYS A 343 -31.24 24.32 2.51
C LYS A 343 -31.82 24.02 3.90
N LEU A 344 -31.24 23.03 4.57
CA LEU A 344 -31.54 22.69 5.95
C LEU A 344 -30.38 23.17 6.83
N PRO A 345 -30.62 24.08 7.79
CA PRO A 345 -29.61 24.46 8.78
C PRO A 345 -29.12 23.24 9.56
N LEU A 346 -27.83 23.22 9.91
CA LEU A 346 -27.23 22.10 10.65
C LEU A 346 -27.92 21.85 12.00
N THR A 347 -28.37 22.91 12.67
CA THR A 347 -29.12 22.86 13.94
C THR A 347 -30.47 22.16 13.80
N ASP A 348 -31.10 22.28 12.64
CA ASP A 348 -32.46 21.80 12.37
C ASP A 348 -32.45 20.33 11.96
N MET A 349 -31.27 19.71 11.86
CA MET A 349 -31.14 18.26 11.74
C MET A 349 -31.55 17.53 13.02
N HIS A 350 -31.47 18.22 14.17
CA HIS A 350 -31.83 17.63 15.46
C HIS A 350 -33.33 17.32 15.51
N GLY A 351 -33.68 16.12 15.97
CA GLY A 351 -35.08 15.70 16.11
C GLY A 351 -35.73 15.20 14.80
N LEU A 352 -35.05 15.24 13.65
CA LEU A 352 -35.63 14.70 12.41
C LEU A 352 -36.02 13.22 12.52
N LEU A 353 -35.26 12.45 13.30
CA LEU A 353 -35.54 11.04 13.59
C LEU A 353 -36.73 10.81 14.53
N GLU A 354 -37.35 11.88 15.04
CA GLU A 354 -38.65 11.83 15.75
C GLU A 354 -39.83 11.88 14.78
N HIS A 355 -39.62 12.40 13.56
CA HIS A 355 -40.69 12.71 12.62
C HIS A 355 -40.75 11.77 11.42
N GLY A 356 -39.63 11.15 11.03
CA GLY A 356 -39.65 10.19 9.92
C GLY A 356 -38.30 9.53 9.66
N PRO A 357 -38.28 8.52 8.76
CA PRO A 357 -37.06 7.83 8.37
C PRO A 357 -36.16 8.73 7.53
N VAL A 358 -34.87 8.75 7.85
CA VAL A 358 -33.89 9.64 7.22
C VAL A 358 -32.80 8.82 6.51
N MET A 359 -32.43 9.28 5.33
CA MET A 359 -31.26 8.84 4.58
C MET A 359 -30.28 9.99 4.44
N LEU A 360 -29.12 9.90 5.09
CA LEU A 360 -28.02 10.85 4.88
C LEU A 360 -27.24 10.45 3.62
N VAL A 361 -27.15 11.36 2.65
CA VAL A 361 -26.47 11.15 1.37
C VAL A 361 -25.13 11.86 1.41
N VAL A 362 -24.05 11.08 1.32
CA VAL A 362 -22.69 11.60 1.36
C VAL A 362 -21.95 11.22 0.07
N GLY A 363 -21.21 12.17 -0.48
CA GLY A 363 -20.60 12.06 -1.79
C GLY A 363 -19.08 11.88 -1.79
N ASN A 364 -18.51 11.97 -2.99
CA ASN A 364 -17.07 11.92 -3.20
C ASN A 364 -16.35 13.09 -2.52
N GLU A 365 -15.12 12.86 -2.06
CA GLU A 365 -14.29 13.85 -1.38
C GLU A 365 -14.03 15.11 -2.21
N GLY A 366 -13.89 14.98 -3.54
CA GLY A 366 -13.58 16.11 -4.42
C GLY A 366 -14.81 16.73 -5.07
N ARG A 367 -15.72 15.90 -5.62
CA ARG A 367 -16.89 16.40 -6.36
C ARG A 367 -18.14 16.58 -5.49
N GLY A 368 -18.15 16.03 -4.27
CA GLY A 368 -19.36 15.89 -3.47
C GLY A 368 -20.35 14.89 -4.09
N VAL A 369 -21.62 15.02 -3.71
CA VAL A 369 -22.72 14.21 -4.25
C VAL A 369 -23.02 14.67 -5.67
N ARG A 370 -23.31 13.75 -6.60
CA ARG A 370 -23.66 14.12 -7.98
C ARG A 370 -24.89 15.03 -8.03
N THR A 371 -24.87 16.04 -8.90
CA THR A 371 -25.95 17.04 -9.03
C THR A 371 -27.34 16.42 -9.20
N ASN A 372 -27.47 15.35 -9.98
CA ASN A 372 -28.76 14.67 -10.17
C ASN A 372 -29.30 14.04 -8.88
N LEU A 373 -28.43 13.54 -8.00
CA LEU A 373 -28.82 13.01 -6.69
C LEU A 373 -29.08 14.12 -5.68
N GLN A 374 -28.31 15.21 -5.75
CA GLN A 374 -28.59 16.41 -4.95
C GLN A 374 -29.99 16.95 -5.26
N LEU A 375 -30.33 17.14 -6.54
CA LEU A 375 -31.64 17.62 -6.99
C LEU A 375 -32.78 16.65 -6.64
N LYS A 376 -32.46 15.38 -6.38
CA LYS A 376 -33.43 14.35 -5.99
C LYS A 376 -33.63 14.26 -4.48
N SER A 377 -32.70 14.81 -3.72
CA SER A 377 -32.77 14.84 -2.26
C SER A 377 -33.77 15.91 -1.82
N ASP A 378 -34.41 15.68 -0.67
CA ASP A 378 -35.42 16.59 -0.13
C ASP A 378 -34.78 17.87 0.44
N PHE A 379 -33.63 17.69 1.09
CA PHE A 379 -32.88 18.79 1.71
C PHE A 379 -31.38 18.70 1.41
N ALA A 380 -30.72 19.86 1.38
CA ALA A 380 -29.27 19.97 1.35
C ALA A 380 -28.77 20.57 2.67
N VAL A 381 -27.76 19.93 3.27
CA VAL A 381 -27.09 20.41 4.48
C VAL A 381 -25.63 20.71 4.21
N GLN A 382 -25.12 21.74 4.86
CA GLN A 382 -23.73 22.18 4.77
C GLN A 382 -23.16 22.32 6.17
N ILE A 383 -21.91 21.89 6.35
CA ILE A 383 -21.12 22.18 7.55
C ILE A 383 -20.52 23.58 7.34
N PRO A 384 -20.82 24.56 8.22
CA PRO A 384 -20.31 25.92 8.05
C PRO A 384 -18.79 25.96 8.20
N PHE A 385 -18.13 26.75 7.36
CA PHE A 385 -16.70 27.00 7.47
C PHE A 385 -16.43 27.93 8.67
N GLY A 386 -15.62 27.48 9.62
CA GLY A 386 -15.30 28.24 10.83
C GLY A 386 -14.04 29.12 10.73
N GLY A 387 -13.31 29.08 9.61
CA GLY A 387 -12.09 29.86 9.42
C GLY A 387 -12.35 31.29 8.93
N PRO A 388 -11.32 32.17 8.92
CA PRO A 388 -11.48 33.52 8.41
C PRO A 388 -11.77 33.50 6.91
N VAL A 389 -12.85 34.16 6.48
CA VAL A 389 -13.30 34.24 5.07
C VAL A 389 -12.20 34.81 4.14
N GLU A 390 -11.32 35.65 4.68
CA GLU A 390 -10.19 36.29 3.98
C GLU A 390 -8.99 35.36 3.77
N SER A 391 -9.00 34.16 4.35
CA SER A 391 -7.92 33.20 4.19
C SER A 391 -8.00 32.60 2.78
N GLN A 392 -7.09 33.01 1.90
CA GLN A 392 -6.83 32.36 0.61
C GLN A 392 -6.23 30.95 0.81
N SER A 393 -6.96 30.08 1.49
CA SER A 393 -6.60 28.67 1.64
C SER A 393 -7.31 27.87 0.56
N ASN A 394 -6.59 26.93 -0.06
CA ASN A 394 -7.17 25.97 -1.01
C ASN A 394 -7.97 24.85 -0.31
N ILE A 395 -8.35 25.05 0.97
CA ILE A 395 -9.06 24.07 1.79
C ILE A 395 -10.51 24.49 1.82
N ASP A 396 -11.30 23.93 0.92
CA ASP A 396 -12.72 24.24 0.71
C ASP A 396 -13.67 23.21 1.33
N SER A 397 -13.14 22.10 1.85
CA SER A 397 -13.93 20.95 2.25
C SER A 397 -13.26 20.12 3.35
N LEU A 398 -14.10 19.46 4.16
CA LEU A 398 -13.67 18.45 5.13
C LEU A 398 -13.50 17.10 4.44
N ASN A 399 -12.63 16.24 4.99
CA ASN A 399 -12.61 14.85 4.59
C ASN A 399 -14.00 14.23 4.75
N VAL A 400 -14.46 13.47 3.76
CA VAL A 400 -15.80 12.90 3.71
C VAL A 400 -16.17 12.10 4.97
N SER A 401 -15.24 11.35 5.55
CA SER A 401 -15.48 10.56 6.76
C SER A 401 -15.70 11.43 8.00
N VAL A 402 -14.99 12.57 8.07
CA VAL A 402 -15.13 13.54 9.16
C VAL A 402 -16.44 14.32 9.00
N ALA A 403 -16.75 14.78 7.78
CA ALA A 403 -18.01 15.43 7.49
C ALA A 403 -19.20 14.52 7.83
N THR A 404 -19.13 13.24 7.45
CA THR A 404 -20.15 12.24 7.82
C THR A 404 -20.31 12.14 9.33
N ALA A 405 -19.22 12.09 10.10
CA ALA A 405 -19.27 12.01 11.55
C ALA A 405 -20.01 13.21 12.18
N ILE A 406 -19.71 14.42 11.70
CA ILE A 406 -20.35 15.66 12.19
C ILE A 406 -21.85 15.65 11.86
N LEU A 407 -22.22 15.32 10.62
CA LEU A 407 -23.63 15.28 10.19
C LEU A 407 -24.42 14.22 10.97
N LEU A 408 -23.85 13.02 11.15
CA LEU A 408 -24.46 11.97 11.96
C LEU A 408 -24.63 12.39 13.42
N SER A 409 -23.65 13.08 14.00
CA SER A 409 -23.74 13.58 15.38
C SER A 409 -24.81 14.65 15.56
N ASN A 410 -25.19 15.38 14.51
CA ASN A 410 -26.30 16.35 14.57
C ASN A 410 -27.67 15.71 14.33
N LEU A 411 -27.72 14.60 13.57
CA LEU A 411 -28.94 13.82 13.34
C LEU A 411 -29.33 12.95 14.53
N LEU A 412 -28.34 12.30 15.14
CA LEU A 412 -28.58 11.39 16.23
C LEU A 412 -28.73 12.19 17.53
N PRO A 413 -29.75 11.88 18.35
CA PRO A 413 -29.93 12.56 19.62
C PRO A 413 -28.71 12.36 20.51
N SER A 414 -28.28 13.44 21.17
CA SER A 414 -27.30 13.39 22.24
C SER A 414 -27.78 12.38 23.27
N SER A 415 -27.00 11.33 23.53
CA SER A 415 -27.29 10.50 24.70
C SER A 415 -26.96 11.31 25.93
N GLU A 416 -27.99 11.78 26.65
CA GLU A 416 -27.85 12.12 28.05
C GLU A 416 -27.41 10.83 28.76
N SER A 417 -26.16 10.82 29.22
CA SER A 417 -25.51 9.71 29.91
C SER A 417 -25.96 9.60 31.36
#